data_AF-A0A6G0WJ14-F1
#
_entry.id   AF-A0A6G0WJ14-F1
#
_cell.length_a   1.000
_cell.length_b   1.000
_cell.length_c   1.000
_cell.angle_alpha   90.00
_cell.angle_beta   90.00
_cell.angle_gamma   90.00
#
_symmetry.space_group_name_H-M   'P 1'
#
loop_
_entity.id
_entity.type
_entity.pdbx_description
1 polymer ?
#
loop_
_entity_poly.entity_id
_entity_poly.type
_entity_poly.pdbx_seq_one_letter_code
_entity_poly.pdbx_strand_id
1 'polypeptide(L)'
;MLHKMRVTATTQAVDFAAANGHVDVVEFLLEHRPEGGTDAALIQAARNGHLKVVKFLLDRHGTAFARAIHDAMDTAAGACHEPIVRFLRGVVAPSMIAPPAS
;
A
#
# COMPACT_ATOMS: atom_id res chain seq x y z
N MET A 1 -22.82 23.45 18.36
CA MET A 1 -22.94 22.02 17.99
C MET A 1 -22.20 21.80 16.67
N LEU A 2 -20.92 21.45 16.73
CA LEU A 2 -20.17 21.01 15.55
C LEU A 2 -20.57 19.56 15.29
N HIS A 3 -21.61 19.33 14.49
CA HIS A 3 -21.89 18.02 13.91
C HIS A 3 -20.81 17.72 12.89
N LYS A 4 -19.64 17.37 13.42
CA LYS A 4 -18.80 16.25 13.05
C LYS A 4 -19.17 15.71 11.66
N MET A 5 -18.83 16.49 10.64
CA MET A 5 -18.46 15.96 9.32
C MET A 5 -17.16 15.19 9.53
N ARG A 6 -17.25 14.09 10.28
CA ARG A 6 -16.57 12.86 9.96
C ARG A 6 -17.13 12.44 8.60
N VAL A 7 -16.80 13.21 7.57
CA VAL A 7 -16.45 12.56 6.32
C VAL A 7 -15.37 11.62 6.77
N THR A 8 -15.76 10.37 6.87
CA THR A 8 -14.85 9.28 6.79
C THR A 8 -13.90 9.63 5.65
N ALA A 9 -12.71 10.14 5.96
CA ALA A 9 -11.52 9.73 5.25
C ALA A 9 -11.40 8.21 5.51
N THR A 10 -12.37 7.47 4.97
CA THR A 10 -12.49 6.03 5.12
C THR A 10 -11.28 5.48 4.42
N THR A 11 -10.80 4.36 4.90
CA THR A 11 -9.94 3.45 4.14
C THR A 11 -10.24 3.46 2.63
N GLN A 12 -11.53 3.51 2.25
CA GLN A 12 -11.99 3.71 0.87
C GLN A 12 -11.41 4.93 0.14
N ALA A 13 -11.32 6.10 0.77
CA ALA A 13 -10.74 7.30 0.15
C ALA A 13 -9.26 7.10 -0.20
N VAL A 14 -8.52 6.43 0.70
CA VAL A 14 -7.13 6.04 0.45
C VAL A 14 -7.04 4.95 -0.61
N ASP A 15 -7.93 3.95 -0.59
CA ASP A 15 -8.00 2.90 -1.61
C ASP A 15 -8.24 3.49 -3.00
N PHE A 16 -9.18 4.44 -3.13
CA PHE A 16 -9.46 5.14 -4.39
C PHE A 16 -8.31 6.03 -4.84
N ALA A 17 -7.71 6.80 -3.94
CA ALA A 17 -6.55 7.63 -4.28
C ALA A 17 -5.36 6.76 -4.72
N ALA A 18 -5.14 5.63 -4.04
CA ALA A 18 -4.11 4.66 -4.36
C ALA A 18 -4.34 3.98 -5.72
N ALA A 19 -5.59 3.58 -5.98
CA ALA A 19 -6.00 2.99 -7.26
C ALA A 19 -5.82 3.95 -8.45
N ASN A 20 -5.90 5.27 -8.23
CA ASN A 20 -5.69 6.28 -9.28
C ASN A 20 -4.27 6.86 -9.32
N GLY A 21 -3.37 6.40 -8.44
CA GLY A 21 -1.97 6.85 -8.42
C GLY A 21 -1.77 8.22 -7.79
N HIS A 22 -2.74 8.74 -7.04
CA HIS A 22 -2.70 10.06 -6.40
C HIS A 22 -1.91 10.02 -5.08
N VAL A 23 -0.58 9.92 -5.18
CA VAL A 23 0.33 9.84 -4.02
C VAL A 23 0.13 11.00 -3.05
N ASP A 24 0.05 12.24 -3.54
CA ASP A 24 -0.07 13.43 -2.70
C ASP A 24 -1.36 13.41 -1.86
N VAL A 25 -2.44 12.84 -2.41
CA VAL A 25 -3.71 12.66 -1.69
C VAL A 25 -3.59 11.54 -0.66
N VAL A 26 -2.94 10.42 -1.01
CA VAL A 26 -2.67 9.32 -0.09
C VAL A 26 -1.81 9.79 1.09
N GLU A 27 -0.78 10.59 0.82
CA GLU A 27 0.10 11.18 1.83
C GLU A 27 -0.67 12.09 2.77
N PHE A 28 -1.43 13.04 2.22
CA PHE A 28 -2.27 13.95 3.01
C PHE A 28 -3.26 13.19 3.92
N LEU A 29 -3.89 12.13 3.39
CA LEU A 29 -4.87 11.32 4.14
C LEU A 29 -4.20 10.52 5.26
N LEU A 30 -3.04 9.89 5.01
CA LEU A 30 -2.32 9.08 5.98
C LEU A 30 -1.56 9.90 7.03
N GLU A 31 -1.15 11.12 6.70
CA GLU A 31 -0.54 12.06 7.65
C GLU A 31 -1.53 12.49 8.74
N HIS A 32 -2.80 12.68 8.39
CA HIS A 32 -3.85 13.12 9.32
C HIS A 32 -4.58 11.95 10.02
N ARG A 33 -4.43 10.71 9.53
CA ARG A 33 -5.06 9.49 10.06
C ARG A 33 -4.15 8.26 9.86
N PRO A 34 -3.32 7.88 10.85
CA PRO A 34 -2.38 6.75 10.70
C PRO A 34 -3.05 5.37 10.58
N GLU A 35 -4.35 5.25 10.89
CA GLU A 35 -5.15 4.02 10.73
C GLU A 35 -5.50 3.71 9.25
N GLY A 36 -5.24 4.65 8.33
CA GLY A 36 -6.03 4.86 7.10
C GLY A 36 -5.67 4.10 5.82
N GLY A 37 -5.21 2.85 5.84
CA GLY A 37 -4.99 2.09 4.59
C GLY A 37 -5.40 0.63 4.72
N THR A 38 -6.07 0.07 3.70
CA THR A 38 -6.35 -1.38 3.64
C THR A 38 -5.45 -2.07 2.63
N ASP A 39 -5.38 -3.40 2.72
CA ASP A 39 -4.79 -4.30 1.74
C ASP A 39 -5.22 -3.96 0.30
N ALA A 40 -6.45 -3.47 0.11
CA ALA A 40 -6.99 -3.10 -1.18
C ALA A 40 -6.24 -1.92 -1.82
N ALA A 41 -5.81 -0.91 -1.05
CA ALA A 41 -5.02 0.21 -1.57
C ALA A 41 -3.72 -0.28 -2.24
N LEU A 42 -3.01 -1.21 -1.59
CA LEU A 42 -1.77 -1.78 -2.11
C LEU A 42 -2.02 -2.61 -3.37
N ILE A 43 -3.01 -3.50 -3.33
CA ILE A 43 -3.36 -4.38 -4.47
C ILE A 43 -3.80 -3.55 -5.68
N GLN A 44 -4.66 -2.55 -5.50
CA GLN A 44 -5.13 -1.71 -6.61
C GLN A 44 -4.02 -0.81 -7.18
N ALA A 45 -3.18 -0.22 -6.33
CA ALA A 45 -2.02 0.53 -6.79
C ALA A 45 -1.05 -0.36 -7.58
N ALA A 46 -0.82 -1.60 -7.13
CA ALA A 46 0.02 -2.57 -7.82
C ALA A 46 -0.59 -3.01 -9.16
N ARG A 47 -1.91 -3.26 -9.19
CA ARG A 47 -2.68 -3.62 -10.39
C ARG A 47 -2.65 -2.56 -11.47
N ASN A 48 -2.63 -1.29 -11.10
CA ASN A 48 -2.68 -0.16 -12.02
C ASN A 48 -1.29 0.43 -12.32
N GLY A 49 -0.21 -0.16 -11.79
CA GLY A 49 1.16 0.25 -12.12
C GLY A 49 1.66 1.46 -11.34
N HIS A 50 1.00 1.84 -10.24
CA HIS A 50 1.33 3.02 -9.44
C HIS A 50 2.44 2.76 -8.42
N LEU A 51 3.67 2.51 -8.90
CA LEU A 51 4.84 2.19 -8.06
C LEU A 51 5.10 3.21 -6.94
N LYS A 52 4.88 4.51 -7.17
CA LYS A 52 5.10 5.55 -6.16
C LYS A 52 4.16 5.39 -4.96
N VAL A 53 2.89 5.06 -5.22
CA VAL A 53 1.90 4.79 -4.17
C VAL A 53 2.29 3.51 -3.40
N VAL A 54 2.66 2.44 -4.13
CA VAL A 54 3.10 1.17 -3.51
C VAL A 54 4.27 1.38 -2.56
N LYS A 55 5.26 2.18 -2.96
CA LYS A 55 6.39 2.55 -2.10
C LYS A 55 5.95 3.30 -0.85
N PHE A 56 5.10 4.31 -1.00
CA PHE A 56 4.62 5.12 0.12
C PHE A 56 3.82 4.30 1.13
N LEU A 57 2.92 3.44 0.65
CA LEU A 57 2.11 2.57 1.51
C LEU A 57 2.98 1.58 2.30
N LEU A 58 4.00 0.99 1.67
CA LEU A 58 4.93 0.06 2.33
C LEU A 58 5.88 0.75 3.30
N ASP A 59 6.31 1.98 3.01
CA ASP A 59 7.14 2.78 3.93
C ASP A 59 6.37 3.12 5.21
N ARG A 60 5.08 3.45 5.09
CA ARG A 60 4.26 3.87 6.23
C ARG A 60 3.69 2.72 7.07
N HIS A 61 3.26 1.63 6.43
CA HIS A 61 2.63 0.49 7.12
C HIS A 61 3.54 -0.74 7.26
N GLY A 62 4.73 -0.72 6.66
CA GLY A 62 5.71 -1.80 6.72
C GLY A 62 5.21 -3.12 6.12
N THR A 63 5.73 -4.23 6.65
CA THR A 63 5.38 -5.61 6.28
C THR A 63 4.14 -6.14 7.00
N ALA A 64 3.38 -5.28 7.70
CA ALA A 64 2.16 -5.69 8.42
C ALA A 64 1.14 -6.38 7.49
N PHE A 65 1.28 -6.18 6.18
CA PHE A 65 0.47 -6.76 5.12
C PHE A 65 1.18 -7.87 4.35
N ALA A 66 1.84 -8.83 5.02
CA ALA A 66 2.52 -9.95 4.36
C ALA A 66 1.62 -10.65 3.30
N ARG A 67 0.32 -10.78 3.60
CA ARG A 67 -0.67 -11.34 2.68
C ARG A 67 -0.96 -10.43 1.48
N ALA A 68 -1.21 -9.14 1.71
CA ALA A 68 -1.49 -8.19 0.62
C ALA A 68 -0.28 -7.97 -0.29
N ILE A 69 0.95 -8.14 0.21
CA ILE A 69 2.18 -8.06 -0.60
C ILE A 69 2.21 -9.20 -1.63
N HIS A 70 1.87 -10.43 -1.24
CA HIS A 70 1.77 -11.56 -2.17
C HIS A 70 0.67 -11.31 -3.23
N ASP A 71 -0.53 -10.91 -2.79
CA ASP A 71 -1.65 -10.62 -3.69
C ASP A 71 -1.33 -9.46 -4.66
N ALA A 72 -0.66 -8.40 -4.17
CA ALA A 72 -0.21 -7.29 -4.98
C ALA A 72 0.89 -7.69 -5.98
N MET A 73 1.76 -8.64 -5.62
CA MET A 73 2.82 -9.14 -6.50
C MET A 73 2.25 -9.99 -7.63
N ASP A 74 1.31 -10.90 -7.33
CA ASP A 74 0.61 -11.70 -8.34
C ASP A 74 -0.22 -10.82 -9.27
N THR A 75 -0.89 -9.80 -8.72
CA THR A 75 -1.69 -8.85 -9.50
C THR A 75 -0.80 -7.98 -10.40
N ALA A 76 0.34 -7.48 -9.88
CA ALA A 76 1.31 -6.73 -10.68
C ALA A 76 1.93 -7.60 -11.79
N ALA A 77 2.19 -8.88 -11.52
CA ALA A 77 2.69 -9.83 -12.52
C ALA A 77 1.65 -10.08 -13.63
N GLY A 78 0.38 -10.30 -13.27
CA GLY A 78 -0.72 -10.45 -14.22
C GLY A 78 -1.00 -9.19 -15.06
N ALA A 79 -0.75 -8.01 -14.49
CA ALA A 79 -0.89 -6.71 -15.17
C ALA A 79 0.38 -6.25 -15.91
N CYS A 80 1.42 -7.09 -15.99
CA CYS A 80 2.71 -6.79 -16.63
C CYS A 80 3.45 -5.57 -16.05
N HIS A 81 3.25 -5.27 -14.76
CA HIS A 81 3.91 -4.17 -14.05
C HIS A 81 5.23 -4.62 -13.41
N GLU A 82 6.20 -4.98 -14.26
CA GLU A 82 7.52 -5.48 -13.87
C GLU A 82 8.26 -4.65 -12.79
N PRO A 83 8.25 -3.30 -12.84
CA PRO A 83 8.92 -2.49 -11.81
C PRO A 83 8.36 -2.71 -10.40
N ILE A 84 7.07 -3.02 -10.30
CA ILE A 84 6.40 -3.28 -9.02
C ILE A 84 6.71 -4.68 -8.53
N VAL A 85 6.64 -5.69 -9.40
CA VAL A 85 7.01 -7.07 -9.05
C VAL A 85 8.44 -7.13 -8.52
N ARG A 86 9.38 -6.45 -9.20
CA ARG A 86 10.77 -6.39 -8.77
C ARG A 86 10.94 -5.68 -7.42
N PHE A 87 10.19 -4.60 -7.19
CA PHE A 87 10.21 -3.88 -5.92
C PHE A 87 9.65 -4.74 -4.78
N LEU A 88 8.46 -5.32 -4.95
CA LEU A 88 7.81 -6.16 -3.94
C LEU A 88 8.66 -7.40 -3.61
N ARG A 89 9.26 -8.05 -4.62
CA ARG A 89 10.22 -9.15 -4.41
C ARG A 89 11.43 -8.72 -3.57
N GLY A 90 11.94 -7.53 -3.81
CA GLY A 90 13.05 -6.94 -3.04
C GLY A 90 12.67 -6.57 -1.60
N VAL A 91 11.39 -6.32 -1.30
CA VAL A 91 10.88 -6.02 0.05
C VAL A 91 10.60 -7.30 0.85
N VAL A 92 10.18 -8.39 0.19
CA VAL A 92 9.92 -9.70 0.83
C VAL A 92 11.21 -10.48 1.14
N ALA A 93 12.26 -10.34 0.30
CA ALA A 93 13.54 -11.00 0.51
C ALA A 93 14.28 -10.64 1.82
N PRO A 94 14.30 -9.39 2.32
CA PRO A 94 15.05 -9.04 3.53
C PRO A 94 14.45 -9.56 4.84
N SER A 95 13.17 -9.97 4.90
CA SER A 95 12.55 -10.48 6.14
C SER A 95 12.57 -12.01 6.29
N MET A 96 13.10 -12.75 5.31
CA MET A 96 13.15 -14.23 5.34
C MET A 96 14.53 -14.79 5.70
N ILE A 97 15.51 -13.94 6.05
CA ILE A 97 16.88 -14.35 6.46
C ILE A 97 17.36 -13.54 7.67
N ALA A 98 16.57 -13.48 8.74
CA ALA A 98 17.16 -13.34 10.08
C ALA A 98 16.94 -14.68 10.79
N PRO A 99 17.96 -15.56 10.90
CA PRO A 99 17.85 -16.70 11.80
C PRO A 99 17.60 -16.17 13.23
N PRO A 100 16.80 -16.88 14.06
CA PRO A 100 16.61 -16.48 15.44
C PRO A 100 17.99 -16.37 16.10
N ALA A 101 18.30 -15.19 16.63
CA ALA A 101 19.52 -14.94 17.38
C ALA A 101 19.65 -16.01 18.48
N SER A 102 20.80 -16.69 18.49
CA SER A 102 21.19 -17.65 19.53
C SER A 102 21.44 -16.97 20.86
#